data_AF-A0A391PHJ7-F1
#
_entry.id   AF-A0A391PHJ7-F1
#
_cell.length_a   1.000
_cell.length_b   1.000
_cell.length_c   1.000
_cell.angle_alpha   90.00
_cell.angle_beta   90.00
_cell.angle_gamma   90.00
#
_symmetry.space_group_name_H-M   'P 1'
#
loop_
_entity.id
_entity.type
_entity.pdbx_description
1 polymer ?
#
loop_
_entity_poly.entity_id
_entity_poly.type
_entity_poly.pdbx_seq_one_letter_code
_entity_poly.pdbx_strand_id
1 'polypeptide(L)'
;MGKVVEVGLNWSPLNNPPSLNWRDWRTKPQHIITVGGRDGTANLLIVPSATNGPLAGMVLRRAAGLPVEPRRGDVAMLDTVEEILTAARRQRTTGKPLG
;
A
#
# COMPACT_ATOMS: atom_id res chain seq x y z
N MET A 1 -5.49 3.64 18.32
CA MET A 1 -6.32 2.53 17.81
C MET A 1 -6.64 1.67 19.02
N GLY A 2 -7.87 1.70 19.52
CA GLY A 2 -8.31 0.83 20.61
C GLY A 2 -8.44 -0.64 20.18
N LYS A 3 -9.35 -1.39 20.81
CA LYS A 3 -9.62 -2.80 20.47
C LYS A 3 -9.91 -2.95 18.96
N VAL A 4 -9.22 -3.86 18.29
CA VAL A 4 -9.50 -4.25 16.91
C VAL A 4 -10.87 -4.92 16.86
N VAL A 5 -11.73 -4.40 16.00
CA VAL A 5 -13.11 -4.88 15.80
C VAL A 5 -13.31 -5.49 14.42
N GLU A 6 -12.49 -5.12 13.44
CA GLU A 6 -12.64 -5.54 12.05
C GLU A 6 -11.27 -5.67 11.36
N VAL A 7 -11.14 -6.66 10.49
CA VAL A 7 -10.03 -6.78 9.53
C VAL A 7 -10.62 -7.07 8.16
N GLY A 8 -10.34 -6.20 7.19
CA GLY A 8 -10.75 -6.33 5.80
C GLY A 8 -9.57 -6.51 4.86
N LEU A 9 -9.75 -7.36 3.85
CA LEU A 9 -8.80 -7.57 2.75
C LEU A 9 -9.49 -7.18 1.45
N ASN A 10 -8.83 -6.39 0.60
CA ASN A 10 -9.36 -6.07 -0.73
C ASN A 10 -9.01 -7.12 -1.81
N TRP A 11 -8.45 -8.27 -1.40
CA TRP A 11 -7.99 -9.32 -2.29
C TRP A 11 -8.30 -10.71 -1.72
N SER A 12 -8.34 -11.72 -2.59
CA SER A 12 -8.40 -13.13 -2.18
C SER A 12 -7.02 -13.61 -1.72
N PRO A 13 -6.88 -14.32 -0.59
CA PRO A 13 -5.59 -14.84 -0.13
C PRO A 13 -4.83 -15.72 -1.14
N LEU A 14 -5.54 -16.28 -2.12
CA LEU A 14 -4.95 -17.08 -3.20
C LEU A 14 -4.29 -16.23 -4.31
N ASN A 15 -4.60 -14.94 -4.36
CA ASN A 15 -3.98 -14.03 -5.31
C ASN A 15 -2.61 -13.58 -4.80
N ASN A 16 -1.61 -13.64 -5.66
CA ASN A 16 -0.31 -13.04 -5.39
C ASN A 16 -0.39 -11.52 -5.48
N PRO A 17 0.33 -10.78 -4.61
CA PRO A 17 0.40 -9.34 -4.71
C PRO A 17 1.03 -8.92 -6.05
N PRO A 18 0.61 -7.79 -6.63
CA PRO A 18 1.20 -7.29 -7.85
C PRO A 18 2.68 -6.99 -7.63
N SER A 19 3.51 -7.29 -8.64
CA SER A 19 4.88 -6.82 -8.63
C SER A 19 4.90 -5.29 -8.67
N LEU A 20 5.61 -4.66 -7.73
CA LEU A 20 5.84 -3.21 -7.77
C LEU A 20 6.99 -2.84 -8.73
N ASN A 21 7.89 -3.79 -9.02
CA ASN A 21 8.99 -3.59 -9.96
C ASN A 21 8.52 -3.48 -11.42
N TRP A 22 7.37 -4.08 -11.72
CA TRP A 22 6.79 -4.15 -13.06
C TRP A 22 5.49 -3.36 -13.05
N ARG A 23 5.09 -2.75 -14.16
CA ARG A 23 3.87 -1.92 -14.22
C ARG A 23 2.55 -2.70 -14.01
N ASP A 24 2.61 -3.99 -13.66
CA ASP A 24 1.51 -4.84 -13.22
C ASP A 24 0.63 -4.20 -12.13
N TRP A 25 1.24 -3.44 -11.22
CA TRP A 25 0.51 -2.73 -10.16
C TRP A 25 -0.50 -1.71 -10.69
N ARG A 26 -0.40 -1.29 -11.97
CA ARG A 26 -1.37 -0.39 -12.61
C ARG A 26 -2.65 -1.11 -13.04
N THR A 27 -2.57 -2.40 -13.38
CA THR A 27 -3.69 -3.18 -13.91
C THR A 27 -4.27 -4.15 -12.88
N LYS A 28 -3.50 -4.48 -11.84
CA LYS A 28 -3.90 -5.36 -10.73
C LYS A 28 -4.20 -4.54 -9.47
N PRO A 29 -5.17 -4.97 -8.65
CA PRO A 29 -5.42 -4.32 -7.36
C PRO A 29 -4.19 -4.42 -6.45
N GLN A 30 -3.86 -3.33 -5.77
CA GLN A 30 -2.93 -3.31 -4.65
C GLN A 30 -3.53 -4.12 -3.51
N HIS A 31 -2.70 -4.90 -2.81
CA HIS A 31 -3.17 -5.67 -1.67
C HIS A 31 -3.13 -4.79 -0.42
N ILE A 32 -4.30 -4.51 0.15
CA ILE A 32 -4.49 -3.57 1.26
C ILE A 32 -5.26 -4.23 2.39
N ILE A 33 -4.64 -4.27 3.57
CA ILE A 33 -5.30 -4.69 4.82
C ILE A 33 -5.87 -3.45 5.48
N THR A 34 -7.17 -3.46 5.74
CA THR A 34 -7.83 -2.45 6.54
C THR A 34 -8.08 -3.02 7.93
N VAL A 35 -7.56 -2.38 8.96
CA VAL A 35 -7.78 -2.77 10.36
C VAL A 35 -8.66 -1.72 11.03
N GLY A 36 -9.90 -2.07 11.30
CA GLY A 36 -10.84 -1.23 12.05
C GLY A 36 -10.68 -1.46 13.55
N GLY A 37 -10.41 -0.40 14.30
CA GLY A 37 -10.50 -0.36 15.75
C GLY A 37 -11.65 0.52 16.21
N ARG A 38 -12.04 0.40 17.49
CA ARG A 38 -13.13 1.20 18.06
C ARG A 38 -13.00 2.71 17.82
N ASP A 39 -11.76 3.21 17.84
CA ASP A 39 -11.45 4.66 17.79
C ASP A 39 -10.85 5.09 16.44
N GLY A 40 -10.82 4.21 15.43
CA GLY A 40 -10.30 4.56 14.10
C GLY A 40 -9.78 3.38 13.30
N THR A 41 -9.36 3.66 12.07
CA THR A 41 -9.00 2.64 11.07
C THR A 41 -7.56 2.82 10.58
N ALA A 42 -6.82 1.71 10.48
CA ALA A 42 -5.52 1.61 9.83
C ALA A 42 -5.67 1.02 8.43
N ASN A 43 -4.83 1.48 7.48
CA ASN A 43 -4.69 0.86 6.17
C ASN A 43 -3.22 0.48 5.98
N LEU A 44 -2.97 -0.78 5.66
CA LEU A 44 -1.63 -1.34 5.44
C LEU A 44 -1.51 -1.77 3.99
N LEU A 45 -0.50 -1.26 3.28
CA LEU A 45 -0.16 -1.70 1.92
C LEU A 45 0.84 -2.86 2.01
N ILE A 46 0.57 -3.95 1.30
CA ILE A 46 1.52 -5.06 1.17
C ILE A 46 2.57 -4.72 0.12
N VAL A 47 3.85 -4.72 0.53
CA VAL A 47 5.01 -4.60 -0.35
C VAL A 47 5.62 -6.00 -0.51
N PRO A 48 5.61 -6.60 -1.71
CA PRO A 48 6.23 -7.91 -1.95
C PRO A 48 7.72 -7.88 -1.60
N SER A 49 8.23 -8.93 -0.96
CA SER A 49 9.67 -9.06 -0.64
C SER A 49 10.58 -9.08 -1.88
N ALA A 50 10.04 -9.45 -3.04
CA ALA A 50 10.73 -9.39 -4.33
C ALA A 50 10.84 -7.97 -4.90
N THR A 51 10.20 -6.96 -4.30
CA THR A 51 10.34 -5.55 -4.70
C THR A 51 11.80 -5.12 -4.51
N ASN A 52 12.37 -4.39 -5.47
CA ASN A 52 13.75 -3.94 -5.36
C ASN A 52 13.91 -3.07 -4.10
N GLY A 53 15.06 -3.17 -3.44
CA GLY A 53 15.30 -2.52 -2.15
C GLY A 53 15.06 -1.02 -2.14
N PRO A 54 15.59 -0.25 -3.11
CA PRO A 54 15.34 1.20 -3.20
C PRO A 54 13.86 1.55 -3.30
N LEU A 55 13.12 0.93 -4.21
CA LEU A 55 11.69 1.16 -4.42
C LEU A 55 10.90 0.78 -3.17
N ALA A 56 11.15 -0.40 -2.60
CA ALA A 56 10.50 -0.84 -1.37
C ALA A 56 10.73 0.16 -0.22
N GLY A 57 11.96 0.62 -0.04
CA GLY A 57 12.31 1.62 0.97
C GLY A 57 11.59 2.96 0.76
N MET A 58 11.53 3.45 -0.49
CA MET A 58 10.82 4.68 -0.80
C MET A 58 9.31 4.55 -0.58
N VAL A 59 8.69 3.44 -1.01
CA VAL A 59 7.27 3.15 -0.78
C VAL A 59 6.96 3.12 0.71
N LEU A 60 7.74 2.39 1.51
CA LEU A 60 7.52 2.27 2.97
C LEU A 60 7.63 3.63 3.66
N ARG A 61 8.66 4.41 3.35
CA ARG A 61 8.85 5.75 3.92
C ARG A 61 7.70 6.68 3.56
N ARG A 62 7.34 6.78 2.27
CA ARG A 62 6.26 7.65 1.81
C ARG A 62 4.89 7.21 2.35
N ALA A 63 4.63 5.91 2.45
CA ALA A 63 3.41 5.39 3.08
C ALA A 63 3.30 5.78 4.56
N ALA A 64 4.43 5.88 5.27
CA ALA A 64 4.51 6.33 6.66
C ALA A 64 4.51 7.86 6.82
N GLY A 65 4.36 8.63 5.73
CA GLY A 65 4.43 10.10 5.77
C GLY A 65 5.84 10.65 5.98
N LEU A 66 6.88 9.81 5.84
CA LEU A 66 8.27 10.23 5.96
C LEU A 66 8.78 10.81 4.64
N PRO A 67 9.63 11.85 4.68
CA PRO A 67 10.25 12.38 3.48
C PRO A 67 11.23 11.38 2.87
N VAL A 68 11.35 11.45 1.54
CA VAL A 68 12.34 10.73 0.75
C VAL A 68 13.04 11.79 -0.09
N GLU A 69 14.35 11.94 0.10
CA GLU A 69 15.17 12.83 -0.72
C GLU A 69 15.64 12.04 -1.95
N PRO A 70 15.13 12.30 -3.16
CA PRO A 70 15.54 11.57 -4.35
C PRO A 70 16.98 11.93 -4.72
N ARG A 71 17.81 10.93 -5.03
CA ARG A 71 19.13 11.17 -5.62
C ARG A 71 18.97 11.49 -7.11
N ARG A 72 20.03 11.99 -7.75
CA ARG A 72 20.04 12.14 -9.22
C ARG A 72 19.72 10.79 -9.87
N GLY A 73 18.65 10.75 -10.66
CA GLY A 73 18.14 9.55 -11.32
C GLY A 73 16.93 8.89 -10.64
N ASP A 74 16.62 9.25 -9.38
CA ASP A 74 15.53 8.63 -8.63
C ASP A 74 14.17 9.30 -8.87
N VAL A 75 14.11 10.42 -9.58
CA VAL A 75 12.86 11.19 -9.78
C VAL A 75 11.76 10.33 -10.40
N ALA A 76 12.08 9.55 -11.45
CA ALA A 76 11.11 8.64 -12.05
C ALA A 76 10.67 7.49 -11.11
N MET A 77 11.55 7.06 -10.20
CA MET A 77 11.20 6.08 -9.18
C MET A 77 10.27 6.69 -8.13
N LEU A 78 10.52 7.94 -7.73
CA LEU A 78 9.66 8.68 -6.80
C LEU A 78 8.27 8.93 -7.41
N ASP A 79 8.19 9.28 -8.69
CA ASP A 79 6.91 9.39 -9.39
C ASP A 79 6.15 8.05 -9.38
N THR A 80 6.87 6.96 -9.67
CA THR A 80 6.31 5.60 -9.61
C THR A 80 5.78 5.27 -8.21
N VAL A 81 6.52 5.64 -7.15
CA VAL A 81 6.09 5.47 -5.75
C VAL A 81 4.78 6.22 -5.49
N GLU A 82 4.67 7.46 -5.93
CA GLU A 82 3.45 8.26 -5.73
C GLU A 82 2.26 7.71 -6.48
N GLU A 83 2.46 7.20 -7.69
CA GLU A 83 1.40 6.54 -8.45
C GLU A 83 0.92 5.26 -7.74
N ILE A 84 1.84 4.40 -7.26
CA ILE A 84 1.52 3.19 -6.49
C ILE A 84 0.69 3.55 -5.25
N LEU A 85 1.16 4.53 -4.47
CA LEU A 85 0.47 4.94 -3.25
C LEU A 85 -0.89 5.57 -3.55
N THR A 86 -1.03 6.27 -4.67
CA THR A 86 -2.31 6.82 -5.11
C THR A 86 -3.28 5.72 -5.53
N ALA A 87 -2.81 4.70 -6.26
CA ALA A 87 -3.62 3.53 -6.58
C ALA A 87 -4.06 2.79 -5.31
N ALA A 88 -3.13 2.59 -4.36
CA ALA A 88 -3.45 1.99 -3.08
C ALA A 88 -4.48 2.81 -2.29
N ARG A 89 -4.31 4.14 -2.20
CA ARG A 89 -5.24 5.05 -1.53
C ARG A 89 -6.67 4.93 -2.07
N ARG A 90 -6.82 4.82 -3.40
CA ARG A 90 -8.13 4.67 -4.06
C ARG A 90 -8.81 3.34 -3.77
N GLN A 91 -8.03 2.31 -3.47
CA GLN A 91 -8.52 0.94 -3.24
C GLN A 91 -8.71 0.61 -1.76
N ARG A 92 -8.47 1.58 -0.87
CA ARG A 92 -8.81 1.45 0.55
C ARG A 92 -10.31 1.27 0.65
N THR A 93 -10.73 0.14 1.21
CA THR A 93 -12.12 -0.03 1.61
C THR A 93 -12.40 0.97 2.73
N THR A 94 -13.27 1.95 2.50
CA THR A 94 -13.95 2.62 3.61
C THR A 94 -14.68 1.52 4.35
N GLY A 95 -14.23 1.22 5.58
CA GLY A 95 -14.83 0.20 6.43
C GLY A 95 -16.31 0.47 6.55
N LYS A 96 -17.11 -0.23 5.74
CA LYS A 96 -18.52 -0.40 6.02
C LYS A 96 -18.52 -1.53 7.05
N PRO A 97 -18.89 -1.26 8.31
CA PRO A 97 -18.96 -2.33 9.28
C PRO A 97 -19.88 -3.40 8.70
N LEU A 98 -19.38 -4.62 8.63
CA LEU A 98 -20.21 -5.79 8.39
C LEU A 98 -21.14 -5.90 9.59
N GLY A 99 -22.29 -5.22 9.48
CA GLY A 99 -23.42 -5.33 10.38
C GLY A 99 -24.24 -6.58 10.11
#